data_AF-A0A7W1QGF6-F1
#
_entry.id   AF-A0A7W1QGF6-F1
#
_cell.length_a   1.000
_cell.length_b   1.000
_cell.length_c   1.000
_cell.angle_alpha   90.00
_cell.angle_beta   90.00
_cell.angle_gamma   90.00
#
_symmetry.space_group_name_H-M   'P 1'
#
loop_
_entity.id
_entity.type
_entity.pdbx_description
1 polymer ?
#
loop_
_entity_poly.entity_id
_entity_poly.type
_entity_poly.pdbx_seq_one_letter_code
_entity_poly.pdbx_strand_id
1 'polypeptide(L)'
;VDEDEVSSGIEDGDALNPHGMDPETVLRFIKLTGGWPGKVVIVACEPQTIEEMGVGFSPVVEEAVDRAVDLVLEQAKELLTDEAYASLDEK
;
A
#
# COMPACT_ATOMS: atom_id res chain seq x y z
N VAL A 1 6.82 6.75 -0.30
CA VAL A 1 7.03 6.89 -1.76
C VAL A 1 6.71 8.33 -2.09
N ASP A 2 7.64 9.05 -2.72
CA ASP A 2 7.44 10.45 -3.13
C ASP A 2 6.75 10.51 -4.50
N GLU A 3 5.96 11.55 -4.78
CA GLU A 3 5.22 11.69 -6.05
C GLU A 3 6.18 11.74 -7.24
N ASP A 4 7.28 12.46 -7.09
CA ASP A 4 8.28 12.68 -8.14
C ASP A 4 9.02 11.40 -8.55
N GLU A 5 9.02 10.38 -7.68
CA GLU A 5 9.65 9.08 -7.95
C GLU A 5 8.76 8.17 -8.82
N VAL A 6 7.46 8.49 -8.99
CA VAL A 6 6.49 7.67 -9.70
C VAL A 6 6.17 8.24 -11.09
N SER A 7 6.48 7.46 -12.13
CA SER A 7 6.15 7.76 -13.53
C SER A 7 4.64 7.71 -13.80
N SER A 8 4.10 8.58 -14.66
CA SER A 8 2.66 8.66 -14.96
C SER A 8 2.17 7.73 -16.09
N GLY A 9 3.00 6.79 -16.57
CA GLY A 9 2.65 5.89 -17.67
C GLY A 9 1.98 4.59 -17.24
N ILE A 10 0.86 4.25 -17.88
CA ILE A 10 0.24 2.90 -17.88
C ILE A 10 0.23 2.41 -19.32
N GLU A 11 0.57 1.14 -19.55
CA GLU A 11 0.58 0.56 -20.90
C GLU A 11 -0.84 0.42 -21.46
N ASP A 12 -1.00 0.73 -22.75
CA ASP A 12 -2.29 0.76 -23.41
C ASP A 12 -2.79 -0.69 -23.64
N GLY A 13 -3.87 -1.09 -22.95
CA GLY A 13 -4.46 -2.43 -23.04
C GLY A 13 -4.49 -3.23 -21.75
N ASP A 14 -3.92 -2.72 -20.65
CA ASP A 14 -4.08 -3.34 -19.33
C ASP A 14 -5.53 -3.20 -18.85
N ALA A 15 -6.20 -4.34 -18.66
CA ALA A 15 -7.46 -4.37 -17.95
C ALA A 15 -7.19 -3.87 -16.52
N LEU A 16 -7.73 -2.69 -16.18
CA LEU A 16 -7.60 -2.12 -14.84
C LEU A 16 -8.20 -3.09 -13.82
N ASN A 17 -7.34 -3.86 -13.17
CA ASN A 17 -7.67 -4.72 -12.05
C ASN A 17 -6.86 -4.26 -10.83
N PRO A 18 -7.36 -3.28 -10.06
CA PRO A 18 -6.63 -2.76 -8.90
C PRO A 18 -6.29 -3.82 -7.85
N HIS A 19 -6.97 -4.98 -7.86
CA HIS A 19 -6.68 -6.10 -6.97
C HIS A 19 -5.52 -7.00 -7.46
N GLY A 20 -5.22 -6.96 -8.75
CA GLY A 20 -4.12 -7.72 -9.36
C GLY A 20 -2.91 -6.86 -9.74
N MET A 21 -3.05 -5.53 -9.68
CA MET A 21 -1.95 -4.58 -9.91
C MET A 21 -1.00 -4.56 -8.72
N ASP A 22 0.29 -4.45 -8.99
CA ASP A 22 1.25 -4.13 -7.94
C ASP A 22 1.02 -2.69 -7.42
N PRO A 23 1.44 -2.38 -6.19
CA PRO A 23 1.22 -1.07 -5.59
C PRO A 23 1.78 0.11 -6.41
N GLU A 24 2.88 -0.09 -7.16
CA GLU A 24 3.46 0.98 -7.97
C GLU A 24 2.51 1.34 -9.11
N THR A 25 2.02 0.34 -9.85
CA THR A 25 1.08 0.55 -10.96
C THR A 25 -0.22 1.23 -10.49
N VAL A 26 -0.71 0.93 -9.29
CA VAL A 26 -1.87 1.64 -8.69
C VAL A 26 -1.56 3.12 -8.46
N LEU A 27 -0.37 3.46 -7.94
CA LEU A 27 0.02 4.85 -7.73
C LEU A 27 0.20 5.61 -9.05
N ARG A 28 0.74 4.95 -10.09
CA ARG A 28 0.80 5.53 -11.45
C ARG A 28 -0.59 5.86 -11.99
N PHE A 29 -1.57 4.98 -11.77
CA PHE A 29 -2.96 5.22 -12.17
C PHE A 29 -3.57 6.42 -11.47
N ILE A 30 -3.42 6.49 -10.14
CA ILE A 30 -3.91 7.62 -9.36
C ILE A 30 -3.29 8.93 -9.86
N LYS A 31 -1.98 8.96 -10.11
CA LYS A 31 -1.25 10.11 -10.68
C LYS A 31 -1.76 10.49 -12.07
N LEU A 32 -1.98 9.52 -12.97
CA LEU A 32 -2.53 9.76 -14.30
C LEU A 32 -3.92 10.40 -14.25
N THR A 33 -4.75 10.02 -13.27
CA THR A 33 -6.08 10.62 -13.07
C THR A 33 -6.05 12.01 -12.41
N GLY A 34 -4.85 12.52 -12.08
CA GLY A 34 -4.64 13.83 -11.46
C GLY A 34 -4.77 13.84 -9.94
N GLY A 35 -4.76 12.67 -9.30
CA GLY A 35 -4.77 12.55 -7.84
C GLY A 35 -3.39 12.16 -7.29
N TRP A 36 -3.15 12.47 -6.01
CA TRP A 36 -2.04 11.92 -5.24
C TRP A 36 -2.47 11.77 -3.78
N PRO A 37 -2.28 10.59 -3.14
CA PRO A 37 -2.76 10.35 -1.78
C PRO A 37 -1.88 10.97 -0.68
N GLY A 38 -0.79 11.66 -1.03
CA GLY A 38 0.18 12.17 -0.06
C GLY A 38 1.10 11.06 0.46
N LYS A 39 1.22 10.90 1.78
CA LYS A 39 2.07 9.88 2.39
C LYS A 39 1.42 8.51 2.30
N VAL A 40 2.10 7.58 1.62
CA VAL A 40 1.67 6.17 1.47
C VAL A 40 2.51 5.27 2.37
N VAL A 41 1.85 4.47 3.20
CA VAL A 41 2.46 3.47 4.08
C VAL A 41 1.98 2.07 3.68
N ILE A 42 2.89 1.11 3.56
CA ILE A 42 2.59 -0.28 3.22
C ILE A 42 2.93 -1.17 4.41
N VAL A 43 1.95 -1.92 4.91
CA VAL A 43 2.14 -2.94 5.94
C VAL A 43 2.02 -4.31 5.26
N ALA A 44 3.12 -5.05 5.19
CA ALA A 44 3.19 -6.36 4.55
C ALA A 44 3.24 -7.49 5.59
N CYS A 45 2.60 -8.61 5.27
CA CYS A 45 2.68 -9.86 6.02
C CYS A 45 3.09 -10.98 5.07
N GLU A 46 4.24 -11.61 5.32
CA GLU A 46 4.71 -12.73 4.50
C GLU A 46 3.89 -14.00 4.81
N PRO A 47 3.42 -14.75 3.80
CA PRO A 47 2.76 -16.03 4.02
C PRO A 47 3.75 -17.09 4.49
N GLN A 48 3.30 -18.05 5.30
CA GLN A 48 4.13 -19.21 5.68
C GLN A 48 4.27 -20.23 4.54
N THR A 49 3.20 -20.46 3.79
CA THR A 49 3.10 -21.42 2.68
C THR A 49 2.01 -20.95 1.72
N ILE A 50 2.17 -21.22 0.44
CA ILE A 50 1.22 -20.88 -0.64
C ILE A 50 0.87 -22.10 -1.50
N GLU A 51 1.43 -23.27 -1.17
CA GLU A 51 1.31 -24.51 -1.94
C GLU A 51 0.01 -25.26 -1.66
N GLU A 52 -0.61 -25.02 -0.52
CA GLU A 52 -1.84 -25.70 -0.09
C GLU A 52 -3.08 -24.85 -0.41
N MET A 53 -4.02 -25.43 -1.18
CA MET A 53 -5.34 -24.83 -1.38
C MET A 53 -6.20 -25.10 -0.13
N GLY A 54 -6.37 -24.07 0.69
CA GLY A 54 -7.14 -24.14 1.94
C GLY A 54 -7.95 -22.86 2.21
N VAL A 55 -8.76 -22.90 3.26
CA VAL A 55 -9.49 -21.73 3.78
C VAL A 55 -8.88 -21.37 5.13
N GLY A 56 -8.53 -20.11 5.31
CA GLY A 56 -7.93 -19.58 6.53
C GLY A 56 -6.43 -19.36 6.42
N PHE A 57 -5.85 -18.80 7.48
CA PHE A 57 -4.42 -18.54 7.59
C PHE A 57 -3.72 -19.68 8.34
N SER A 58 -2.40 -19.81 8.15
CA SER A 58 -1.61 -20.61 9.07
C SER A 58 -1.53 -19.90 10.43
N PRO A 59 -1.30 -20.62 11.54
CA PRO A 59 -1.30 -20.01 12.88
C PRO A 59 -0.34 -18.82 13.03
N VAL A 60 0.82 -18.87 12.35
CA VAL A 60 1.81 -17.78 12.41
C VAL A 60 1.39 -16.56 11.60
N VAL A 61 0.64 -16.75 10.50
CA VAL A 61 0.09 -15.65 9.70
C VAL A 61 -1.10 -15.03 10.43
N GLU A 62 -1.94 -15.83 11.09
CA GLU A 62 -3.05 -15.33 11.90
C GLU A 62 -2.55 -14.37 13.00
N GLU A 63 -1.53 -14.76 13.76
CA GLU A 63 -0.90 -13.89 14.76
C GLU A 63 -0.23 -12.66 14.14
N ALA A 64 0.37 -12.80 12.96
CA ALA A 64 0.98 -11.68 12.25
C ALA A 64 -0.06 -10.67 11.75
N VAL A 65 -1.25 -11.13 11.36
CA VAL A 65 -2.38 -10.27 10.96
C VAL A 65 -2.87 -9.46 12.16
N ASP A 66 -3.00 -10.04 13.34
CA ASP A 66 -3.37 -9.30 14.55
C ASP A 66 -2.37 -8.16 14.83
N ARG A 67 -1.06 -8.45 14.75
CA ARG A 67 -0.02 -7.41 14.88
C ARG A 67 -0.09 -6.37 13.77
N ALA A 68 -0.40 -6.78 12.53
CA ALA A 68 -0.53 -5.87 11.40
C ALA A 68 -1.70 -4.89 11.60
N VAL A 69 -2.81 -5.34 12.19
CA VAL A 69 -3.94 -4.47 12.55
C VAL A 69 -3.50 -3.38 13.53
N ASP A 70 -2.78 -3.75 14.59
CA ASP A 70 -2.26 -2.79 15.56
C ASP A 70 -1.34 -1.75 14.91
N LEU A 71 -0.43 -2.20 14.03
CA LEU A 71 0.46 -1.32 13.26
C LEU A 71 -0.32 -0.39 12.33
N VAL A 72 -1.36 -0.88 11.65
CA VAL A 72 -2.22 -0.03 10.79
C VAL A 72 -2.91 1.04 11.61
N LEU A 73 -3.43 0.70 12.80
CA LEU A 73 -4.08 1.67 13.68
C LEU A 73 -3.09 2.71 14.23
N GLU A 74 -1.86 2.32 14.51
CA GLU A 74 -0.79 3.23 14.89
C GLU A 74 -0.44 4.20 13.74
N GLN A 75 -0.20 3.67 12.54
CA GLN A 75 0.12 4.46 11.36
C GLN A 75 -1.03 5.39 10.95
N ALA A 76 -2.28 4.93 11.06
CA ALA A 76 -3.45 5.77 10.82
C ALA A 76 -3.50 6.96 11.80
N LYS A 77 -3.14 6.77 13.07
CA LYS A 77 -3.06 7.89 14.03
C LYS A 77 -1.96 8.86 13.67
N GLU A 78 -0.78 8.36 13.26
CA GLU A 78 0.32 9.21 12.80
C GLU A 78 -0.09 10.05 11.59
N LEU A 79 -0.72 9.43 10.58
CA LEU A 79 -1.18 10.09 9.35
C LEU A 79 -2.29 11.13 9.55
N LEU A 80 -2.89 11.22 10.74
CA LEU A 80 -3.84 12.29 11.10
C LEU A 80 -3.15 13.52 11.68
N THR A 81 -1.83 13.50 11.85
CA THR A 81 -1.04 14.62 12.38
C THR A 81 -0.35 15.39 11.26
N ASP A 82 -0.20 16.71 11.45
CA ASP A 82 0.55 17.57 10.52
C ASP A 82 2.04 17.13 10.45
N GLU A 83 2.57 16.60 11.55
CA GLU A 83 3.95 16.11 11.64
C GLU A 83 4.24 14.99 10.63
N ALA A 84 3.23 14.18 10.28
CA ALA A 84 3.38 13.14 9.27
C ALA A 84 3.68 13.67 7.85
N TYR A 85 3.38 14.94 7.58
CA TYR A 85 3.56 15.59 6.28
C TYR A 85 4.57 16.73 6.31
N ALA A 86 5.14 17.07 7.48
CA ALA A 86 6.06 18.20 7.64
C ALA A 86 7.27 18.15 6.69
N SER A 87 7.73 16.95 6.31
CA SER A 87 8.84 16.76 5.37
C SER A 87 8.43 16.80 3.89
N LEU A 88 7.14 16.79 3.57
CA LEU A 88 6.61 16.91 2.21
C LEU A 88 6.38 18.36 1.79
N ASP A 89 6.19 19.27 2.75
CA ASP A 89 6.00 20.71 2.51
C ASP A 89 7.31 21.48 2.23
N GLU A 90 8.47 20.83 2.41
CA GLU A 90 9.80 21.43 2.22
C GLU A 90 10.35 21.33 0.78
N LYS A 91 9.56 20.81 -0.17
CA LYS A 91 9.96 20.63 -1.59
C LYS A 91 9.22 21.54 -2.57
#